data_AF-A0A353H5A2-F1
#
_entry.id   AF-A0A353H5A2-F1
#
_cell.length_a   1.000
_cell.length_b   1.000
_cell.length_c   1.000
_cell.angle_alpha   90.00
_cell.angle_beta   90.00
_cell.angle_gamma   90.00
#
_symmetry.space_group_name_H-M   'P 1'
#
loop_
_entity.id
_entity.type
_entity.pdbx_description
1 polymer ?
#
loop_
_entity_poly.entity_id
_entity_poly.type
_entity_poly.pdbx_seq_one_letter_code
_entity_poly.pdbx_strand_id
1 'polypeptide(L)'
;MSALRFNEDLCKTCPTCDCLVKCQYMDFSVDEAREAMIRIYEGEDSFVLQDCVTCYGCEEYCRRGNHPFYLITEKRQEKGILTSPRAITRQWINIGEPLGKYRLGEIGKKVLSFGFMPEFLHLVKGKLFEDLMPSYIFGQEFFCNVVYIHFANTSIIKKRLPLVMDNFKELGVKEVVCMHDECYGSFTSLAPAYGIEVPFTPIHYFEFLYNRLKELEGEIRPLNIKVAYQRPCSSRLSSDKHHFVKDIMQLIGADLVEREYQDANALCCGDILGMIFGYDIRYDVQKRNLDDMITHGAQYCVFNCPACQNTLADKVIKRGIKPIHMIDLCRMAIGEKPETES
;
A
#
# COMPACT_ATOMS: atom_id res chain seq x y z
N MET A 1 -16.02 -20.00 -4.67
CA MET A 1 -15.15 -18.82 -4.45
C MET A 1 -15.94 -17.59 -4.81
N SER A 2 -15.80 -16.50 -4.05
CA SER A 2 -16.54 -15.26 -4.34
C SER A 2 -16.09 -14.66 -5.69
N ALA A 3 -17.07 -14.29 -6.51
CA ALA A 3 -16.82 -13.63 -7.80
C ALA A 3 -16.49 -12.14 -7.60
N LEU A 4 -15.69 -11.57 -8.50
CA LEU A 4 -15.44 -10.13 -8.52
C LEU A 4 -16.74 -9.39 -8.85
N ARG A 5 -17.06 -8.34 -8.10
CA ARG A 5 -18.13 -7.41 -8.42
C ARG A 5 -17.68 -6.47 -9.53
N PHE A 6 -17.89 -6.87 -10.77
CA PHE A 6 -17.59 -6.08 -11.96
C PHE A 6 -18.86 -5.83 -12.77
N ASN A 7 -19.01 -4.63 -13.30
CA ASN A 7 -20.13 -4.23 -14.16
C ASN A 7 -19.60 -3.65 -15.48
N GLU A 8 -19.79 -4.38 -16.58
CA GLU A 8 -19.33 -3.95 -17.91
C GLU A 8 -20.01 -2.67 -18.42
N ASP A 9 -21.25 -2.38 -18.02
CA ASP A 9 -21.95 -1.16 -18.43
C ASP A 9 -21.27 0.09 -17.88
N LEU A 10 -20.59 -0.03 -16.72
CA LEU A 10 -19.74 1.03 -16.19
C LEU A 10 -18.48 1.25 -17.04
N CYS A 11 -18.00 0.25 -17.77
CA CYS A 11 -16.91 0.44 -18.73
C CYS A 11 -17.44 1.00 -20.06
N LYS A 12 -18.52 0.44 -20.60
CA LYS A 12 -19.15 0.87 -21.86
C LYS A 12 -19.52 2.36 -21.86
N THR A 13 -20.00 2.86 -20.73
CA THR A 13 -20.42 4.26 -20.56
C THR A 13 -19.32 5.16 -19.96
N CYS A 14 -18.11 4.66 -19.75
CA CYS A 14 -17.03 5.46 -19.16
C CYS A 14 -16.51 6.51 -20.17
N PRO A 15 -16.58 7.82 -19.85
CA PRO A 15 -16.15 8.85 -20.78
C PRO A 15 -14.63 9.00 -20.86
N THR A 16 -13.89 8.67 -19.80
CA THR A 16 -12.44 8.94 -19.72
C THR A 16 -11.57 7.70 -19.81
N CYS A 17 -12.07 6.55 -19.34
CA CYS A 17 -11.28 5.32 -19.21
C CYS A 17 -9.93 5.52 -18.49
N ASP A 18 -9.92 6.41 -17.49
CA ASP A 18 -8.74 6.80 -16.70
C ASP A 18 -7.96 5.61 -16.13
N CYS A 19 -8.62 4.46 -15.90
CA CYS A 19 -7.98 3.25 -15.43
C CYS A 19 -6.83 2.77 -16.34
N LEU A 20 -6.94 2.91 -17.65
CA LEU A 20 -5.88 2.56 -18.60
C LEU A 20 -5.27 3.79 -19.29
N VAL A 21 -6.05 4.85 -19.55
CA VAL A 21 -5.54 6.08 -20.18
C VAL A 21 -4.46 6.76 -19.32
N LYS A 22 -4.54 6.65 -17.99
CA LYS A 22 -3.51 7.19 -17.07
C LYS A 22 -2.45 6.15 -16.68
N CYS A 23 -2.38 5.01 -17.36
CA CYS A 23 -1.34 4.02 -17.08
C CYS A 23 0.05 4.65 -17.32
N GLN A 24 0.96 4.51 -16.37
CA GLN A 24 2.32 5.07 -16.49
C GLN A 24 3.28 4.15 -17.27
N TYR A 25 2.80 3.00 -17.75
CA TYR A 25 3.62 1.93 -18.34
C TYR A 25 3.11 1.45 -19.69
N MET A 26 1.94 1.92 -20.12
CA MET A 26 1.28 1.56 -21.36
C MET A 26 0.49 2.78 -21.83
N ASP A 27 0.43 3.02 -23.12
CA ASP A 27 -0.28 4.16 -23.72
C ASP A 27 -1.59 3.70 -24.37
N PHE A 28 -2.67 4.44 -24.12
CA PHE A 28 -3.99 4.16 -24.69
C PHE A 28 -4.70 5.46 -25.06
N SER A 29 -5.37 5.45 -26.22
CA SER A 29 -6.52 6.33 -26.42
C SER A 29 -7.72 5.87 -25.56
N VAL A 30 -8.72 6.74 -25.40
CA VAL A 30 -9.94 6.43 -24.63
C VAL A 30 -10.67 5.20 -25.20
N ASP A 31 -10.72 5.08 -26.53
CA ASP A 31 -11.42 3.99 -27.20
C ASP A 31 -10.68 2.65 -27.05
N GLU A 32 -9.36 2.64 -27.24
CA GLU A 32 -8.52 1.45 -26.99
C GLU A 32 -8.61 1.00 -25.53
N ALA A 33 -8.57 1.94 -24.58
CA ALA A 33 -8.72 1.64 -23.16
C ALA A 33 -10.08 1.02 -22.83
N ARG A 34 -11.16 1.53 -23.44
CA ARG A 34 -12.51 0.99 -23.25
C ARG A 34 -12.62 -0.43 -23.79
N GLU A 35 -12.19 -0.61 -25.03
CA GLU A 35 -12.22 -1.89 -25.73
C GLU A 35 -11.40 -2.93 -24.95
N ALA A 36 -10.18 -2.58 -24.53
CA ALA A 36 -9.31 -3.47 -23.77
C ALA A 36 -9.99 -3.96 -22.47
N MET A 37 -10.64 -3.08 -21.72
CA MET A 37 -11.33 -3.48 -20.48
C MET A 37 -12.54 -4.39 -20.74
N ILE A 38 -13.31 -4.13 -21.79
CA ILE A 38 -14.47 -4.96 -22.17
C ILE A 38 -13.99 -6.36 -22.61
N ARG A 39 -12.98 -6.42 -23.48
CA ARG A 39 -12.39 -7.67 -23.95
C ARG A 39 -11.84 -8.53 -22.81
N ILE A 40 -11.14 -7.90 -21.86
CA ILE A 40 -10.65 -8.60 -20.66
C ILE A 40 -11.81 -9.17 -19.85
N TYR A 41 -12.89 -8.42 -19.66
CA TYR A 41 -14.08 -8.88 -18.95
C TYR A 41 -14.73 -10.10 -19.65
N GLU A 42 -14.89 -10.02 -20.97
CA GLU A 42 -15.44 -11.09 -21.82
C GLU A 42 -14.52 -12.33 -21.91
N GLY A 43 -13.31 -12.25 -21.34
CA GLY A 43 -12.35 -13.35 -21.33
C GLY A 43 -11.54 -13.46 -22.63
N GLU A 44 -11.59 -12.45 -23.49
CA GLU A 44 -10.74 -12.35 -24.66
C GLU A 44 -9.29 -12.00 -24.29
N ASP A 45 -8.40 -12.05 -25.28
CA ASP A 45 -7.02 -11.60 -25.09
C ASP A 45 -6.91 -10.08 -25.18
N SER A 46 -5.93 -9.52 -24.49
CA SER A 46 -5.62 -8.09 -24.48
C SER A 46 -4.15 -7.90 -24.08
N PHE A 47 -3.43 -6.99 -24.74
CA PHE A 47 -2.03 -6.72 -24.42
C PHE A 47 -1.83 -6.26 -22.97
N VAL A 48 -2.85 -5.65 -22.36
CA VAL A 48 -2.88 -5.33 -20.91
C VAL A 48 -2.56 -6.56 -20.05
N LEU A 49 -3.02 -7.75 -20.45
CA LEU A 49 -2.77 -8.99 -19.70
C LEU A 49 -1.30 -9.42 -19.73
N GLN A 50 -0.55 -9.00 -20.75
CA GLN A 50 0.88 -9.29 -20.88
C GLN A 50 1.72 -8.19 -20.22
N ASP A 51 1.44 -6.93 -20.56
CA ASP A 51 2.33 -5.80 -20.30
C ASP A 51 2.06 -5.08 -18.97
N CYS A 52 0.92 -5.36 -18.31
CA CYS A 52 0.61 -4.75 -17.01
C CYS A 52 1.68 -5.09 -15.96
N VAL A 53 2.30 -4.05 -15.40
CA VAL A 53 3.34 -4.14 -14.36
C VAL A 53 2.80 -4.25 -12.92
N THR A 54 1.51 -4.50 -12.79
CA THR A 54 0.79 -4.70 -11.52
C THR A 54 0.92 -3.58 -10.47
N CYS A 55 0.95 -2.30 -10.87
CA CYS A 55 1.22 -1.17 -9.97
C CYS A 55 0.05 -0.65 -9.10
N TYR A 56 -1.13 -1.28 -9.14
CA TYR A 56 -2.41 -0.81 -8.58
C TYR A 56 -2.98 0.51 -9.14
N GLY A 57 -2.27 1.21 -10.04
CA GLY A 57 -2.69 2.53 -10.57
C GLY A 57 -4.12 2.56 -11.08
N CYS A 58 -4.50 1.58 -11.91
CA CYS A 58 -5.83 1.52 -12.50
C CYS A 58 -6.96 1.35 -11.46
N GLU A 59 -6.68 0.76 -10.29
CA GLU A 59 -7.64 0.61 -9.19
C GLU A 59 -7.99 1.97 -8.59
N GLU A 60 -6.99 2.82 -8.36
CA GLU A 60 -7.17 4.18 -7.84
C GLU A 60 -7.82 5.11 -8.89
N TYR A 61 -7.40 4.99 -10.16
CA TYR A 61 -7.88 5.86 -11.22
C TYR A 61 -9.35 5.60 -11.58
N CYS A 62 -9.86 4.40 -11.33
CA CYS A 62 -11.26 4.06 -11.58
C CYS A 62 -12.20 4.62 -10.51
N ARG A 63 -12.62 5.88 -10.66
CA ARG A 63 -13.59 6.53 -9.76
C ARG A 63 -15.00 5.92 -9.78
N ARG A 64 -15.28 4.98 -10.71
CA ARG A 64 -16.55 4.24 -10.79
C ARG A 64 -16.57 2.99 -9.89
N GLY A 65 -15.47 2.66 -9.22
CA GLY A 65 -15.39 1.50 -8.32
C GLY A 65 -15.57 0.16 -9.03
N ASN A 66 -15.13 0.06 -10.29
CA ASN A 66 -15.33 -1.15 -11.12
C ASN A 66 -14.14 -2.12 -11.07
N HIS A 67 -13.21 -1.93 -10.14
CA HIS A 67 -12.13 -2.87 -9.82
C HIS A 67 -11.29 -3.40 -11.01
N PRO A 68 -10.79 -2.53 -11.92
CA PRO A 68 -10.09 -2.97 -13.12
C PRO A 68 -8.82 -3.77 -12.81
N PHE A 69 -8.11 -3.45 -11.72
CA PHE A 69 -6.89 -4.15 -11.35
C PHE A 69 -7.17 -5.60 -10.95
N TYR A 70 -8.19 -5.81 -10.13
CA TYR A 70 -8.62 -7.14 -9.71
C TYR A 70 -9.10 -7.96 -10.90
N LEU A 71 -9.83 -7.35 -11.85
CA LEU A 71 -10.24 -8.03 -13.07
C LEU A 71 -9.03 -8.49 -13.91
N ILE A 72 -8.06 -7.60 -14.15
CA ILE A 72 -6.85 -7.91 -14.93
C ILE A 72 -6.11 -9.09 -14.29
N THR A 73 -5.91 -9.06 -12.97
CA THR A 73 -5.14 -10.08 -12.27
C THR A 73 -5.85 -11.44 -12.22
N GLU A 74 -7.18 -11.46 -12.10
CA GLU A 74 -7.96 -12.69 -12.24
C GLU A 74 -7.89 -13.27 -13.64
N LYS A 75 -8.05 -12.45 -14.67
CA LYS A 75 -8.03 -12.91 -16.06
C LYS A 75 -6.65 -13.41 -16.47
N ARG A 76 -5.58 -12.81 -15.96
CA ARG A 76 -4.23 -13.36 -16.07
C ARG A 76 -4.13 -14.75 -15.43
N GLN A 77 -4.66 -14.90 -14.22
CA GLN A 77 -4.66 -16.18 -13.51
C GLN A 77 -5.44 -17.26 -14.27
N GLU A 78 -6.65 -16.96 -14.74
CA GLU A 78 -7.52 -17.88 -15.51
C GLU A 78 -6.84 -18.36 -16.80
N LYS A 79 -6.12 -17.47 -17.48
CA LYS A 79 -5.36 -17.79 -18.71
C LYS A 79 -4.00 -18.43 -18.44
N GLY A 80 -3.58 -18.57 -17.18
CA GLY A 80 -2.27 -19.09 -16.82
C GLY A 80 -1.10 -18.16 -17.18
N ILE A 81 -1.37 -16.86 -17.35
CA ILE A 81 -0.35 -15.83 -17.60
C ILE A 81 0.35 -15.53 -16.27
N LEU A 82 1.60 -15.96 -16.17
CA LEU A 82 2.42 -15.75 -14.98
C LEU A 82 3.11 -14.40 -15.07
N THR A 83 3.03 -13.57 -14.02
CA THR A 83 3.87 -12.38 -13.91
C THR A 83 5.30 -12.73 -13.47
N SER A 84 5.47 -13.80 -12.69
CA SER A 84 6.76 -14.24 -12.15
C SER A 84 6.93 -15.77 -12.30
N PRO A 85 8.17 -16.28 -12.38
CA PRO A 85 8.43 -17.72 -12.37
C PRO A 85 7.72 -18.45 -11.23
N ARG A 86 7.16 -19.64 -11.54
CA ARG A 86 6.42 -20.47 -10.58
C ARG A 86 7.18 -20.73 -9.27
N ALA A 87 8.50 -20.84 -9.33
CA ALA A 87 9.35 -21.07 -8.17
C ALA A 87 9.32 -19.89 -7.19
N ILE A 88 9.44 -18.66 -7.69
CA ILE A 88 9.37 -17.42 -6.89
C ILE A 88 7.97 -17.32 -6.27
N THR A 89 6.93 -17.45 -7.08
CA THR A 89 5.54 -17.44 -6.63
C THR A 89 5.28 -18.47 -5.51
N ARG A 90 5.72 -19.72 -5.69
CA ARG A 90 5.55 -20.79 -4.69
C ARG A 90 6.31 -20.47 -3.39
N GLN A 91 7.53 -19.97 -3.48
CA GLN A 91 8.32 -19.58 -2.31
C GLN A 91 7.59 -18.51 -1.50
N TRP A 92 7.10 -17.45 -2.15
CA TRP A 92 6.33 -16.39 -1.50
C TRP A 92 5.06 -16.90 -0.83
N ILE A 93 4.28 -17.74 -1.53
CA ILE A 93 3.06 -18.35 -0.98
C ILE A 93 3.36 -19.16 0.29
N ASN A 94 4.48 -19.90 0.30
CA ASN A 94 4.92 -20.68 1.45
C ASN A 94 5.37 -19.79 2.63
N ILE A 95 6.04 -18.67 2.33
CA ILE A 95 6.46 -17.68 3.36
C ILE A 95 5.26 -17.06 4.06
N GLY A 96 4.12 -16.88 3.40
CA GLY A 96 2.90 -16.36 4.04
C GLY A 96 1.89 -17.41 4.48
N GLU A 97 2.22 -18.71 4.48
CA GLU A 97 1.32 -19.75 4.98
C GLU A 97 1.20 -19.66 6.51
N PRO A 98 -0.01 -19.63 7.10
CA PRO A 98 -0.17 -19.69 8.55
C PRO A 98 0.44 -20.97 9.15
N LEU A 99 1.20 -20.84 10.23
CA LEU A 99 1.93 -21.96 10.86
C LEU A 99 1.48 -22.25 12.30
N GLY A 100 0.45 -21.56 12.79
CA GLY A 100 0.05 -21.57 14.20
C GLY A 100 1.03 -20.82 15.10
N LYS A 101 1.81 -19.88 14.54
CA LYS A 101 2.88 -19.16 15.26
C LYS A 101 2.72 -17.65 15.07
N TYR A 102 2.13 -17.01 16.07
CA TYR A 102 1.92 -15.57 16.11
C TYR A 102 2.25 -15.01 17.51
N ARG A 103 2.34 -13.68 17.58
CA ARG A 103 2.49 -12.92 18.82
C ARG A 103 1.26 -12.07 19.04
N LEU A 104 0.76 -12.09 20.26
CA LEU A 104 -0.32 -11.22 20.73
C LEU A 104 0.21 -10.38 21.88
N GLY A 105 -0.19 -9.12 21.90
CA GLY A 105 -0.14 -8.28 23.08
C GLY A 105 -1.39 -8.46 23.96
N GLU A 106 -1.69 -7.47 24.80
CA GLU A 106 -2.91 -7.47 25.61
C GLU A 106 -4.10 -7.07 24.74
N ILE A 107 -4.85 -8.06 24.26
CA ILE A 107 -5.91 -7.83 23.26
C ILE A 107 -7.09 -7.08 23.88
N GLY A 108 -7.29 -5.84 23.41
CA GLY A 108 -8.43 -4.99 23.73
C GLY A 108 -9.49 -5.00 22.63
N LYS A 109 -10.48 -4.09 22.74
CA LYS A 109 -11.48 -3.89 21.67
C LYS A 109 -10.89 -3.22 20.43
N LYS A 110 -9.87 -2.39 20.61
CA LYS A 110 -9.06 -1.76 19.56
C LYS A 110 -7.66 -2.36 19.64
N VAL A 111 -7.05 -2.66 18.49
CA VAL A 111 -5.73 -3.30 18.43
C VAL A 111 -4.87 -2.73 17.30
N LEU A 112 -3.54 -2.74 17.48
CA LEU A 112 -2.57 -2.51 16.42
C LEU A 112 -2.34 -3.81 15.62
N SER A 113 -2.57 -3.77 14.31
CA SER A 113 -2.21 -4.88 13.43
C SER A 113 -0.91 -4.61 12.71
N PHE A 114 0.12 -5.37 13.05
CA PHE A 114 1.41 -5.39 12.34
C PHE A 114 1.40 -6.37 11.15
N GLY A 115 0.29 -7.08 10.94
CA GLY A 115 0.18 -8.16 9.97
C GLY A 115 1.37 -9.12 10.08
N PHE A 116 2.12 -9.25 8.99
CA PHE A 116 3.37 -10.00 8.95
C PHE A 116 4.57 -9.11 8.55
N MET A 117 4.66 -7.92 9.16
CA MET A 117 5.78 -6.98 8.96
C MET A 117 6.52 -6.73 10.29
N PRO A 118 7.66 -7.41 10.53
CA PRO A 118 8.36 -7.37 11.81
C PRO A 118 8.94 -5.98 12.15
N GLU A 119 9.18 -5.13 11.15
CA GLU A 119 9.71 -3.77 11.35
C GLU A 119 8.82 -2.93 12.28
N PHE A 120 7.49 -3.15 12.26
CA PHE A 120 6.58 -2.43 13.14
C PHE A 120 6.73 -2.80 14.62
N LEU A 121 7.30 -3.97 14.95
CA LEU A 121 7.62 -4.33 16.34
C LEU A 121 8.65 -3.38 16.95
N HIS A 122 9.45 -2.69 16.12
CA HIS A 122 10.47 -1.74 16.54
C HIS A 122 10.02 -0.29 16.36
N LEU A 123 9.28 0.00 15.28
CA LEU A 123 8.80 1.36 14.98
C LEU A 123 7.63 1.81 15.86
N VAL A 124 6.75 0.90 16.26
CA VAL A 124 5.49 1.24 16.97
C VAL A 124 5.73 1.35 18.47
N LYS A 125 6.16 2.54 18.89
CA LYS A 125 6.51 2.86 20.28
C LYS A 125 6.45 4.36 20.57
N GLY A 126 6.63 4.72 21.83
CA GLY A 126 6.60 6.11 22.30
C GLY A 126 5.18 6.63 22.50
N LYS A 127 5.05 7.93 22.78
CA LYS A 127 3.79 8.61 23.13
C LYS A 127 2.71 8.52 22.05
N LEU A 128 3.11 8.34 20.79
CA LEU A 128 2.15 8.15 19.69
C LEU A 128 1.33 6.85 19.80
N PHE A 129 1.79 5.88 20.58
CA PHE A 129 1.12 4.58 20.70
C PHE A 129 0.84 4.17 22.14
N GLU A 130 1.18 4.99 23.13
CA GLU A 130 1.08 4.62 24.55
C GLU A 130 -0.36 4.30 25.01
N ASP A 131 -1.36 4.90 24.39
CA ASP A 131 -2.78 4.65 24.72
C ASP A 131 -3.33 3.36 24.12
N LEU A 132 -2.62 2.75 23.17
CA LEU A 132 -3.06 1.53 22.48
C LEU A 132 -2.12 0.35 22.72
N MET A 133 -0.83 0.60 22.92
CA MET A 133 0.11 -0.39 23.44
C MET A 133 -0.24 -0.70 24.90
N PRO A 134 -0.19 -1.96 25.36
CA PRO A 134 0.43 -3.11 24.69
C PRO A 134 -0.51 -3.94 23.80
N SER A 135 -1.62 -3.39 23.27
CA SER A 135 -2.55 -4.12 22.40
C SER A 135 -2.09 -4.21 20.94
N TYR A 136 -1.49 -5.34 20.57
CA TYR A 136 -1.04 -5.59 19.20
C TYR A 136 -1.21 -7.05 18.77
N ILE A 137 -1.13 -7.28 17.46
CA ILE A 137 -1.02 -8.61 16.85
C ILE A 137 0.08 -8.63 15.79
N PHE A 138 0.73 -9.78 15.65
CA PHE A 138 1.76 -10.01 14.62
C PHE A 138 1.86 -11.49 14.28
N GLY A 139 1.84 -11.84 13.00
CA GLY A 139 2.01 -13.22 12.54
C GLY A 139 1.41 -13.47 11.16
N GLN A 140 1.74 -14.61 10.58
CA GLN A 140 1.22 -15.05 9.27
C GLN A 140 -0.30 -15.26 9.31
N GLU A 141 -0.84 -15.56 10.48
CA GLU A 141 -2.27 -15.71 10.79
C GLU A 141 -3.06 -14.43 10.55
N PHE A 142 -2.38 -13.27 10.60
CA PHE A 142 -2.97 -11.95 10.38
C PHE A 142 -2.43 -11.27 9.11
N PHE A 143 -1.74 -12.02 8.26
CA PHE A 143 -1.20 -11.51 7.01
C PHE A 143 -2.33 -11.29 6.00
N CYS A 144 -2.43 -10.11 5.39
CA CYS A 144 -3.49 -9.81 4.42
C CYS A 144 -3.33 -10.53 3.07
N ASN A 145 -2.12 -11.02 2.76
CA ASN A 145 -1.76 -11.74 1.53
C ASN A 145 -1.90 -10.91 0.22
N VAL A 146 -2.21 -9.61 0.28
CA VAL A 146 -2.49 -8.76 -0.90
C VAL A 146 -1.31 -8.65 -1.86
N VAL A 147 -0.07 -8.73 -1.37
CA VAL A 147 1.14 -8.78 -2.21
C VAL A 147 1.05 -9.82 -3.34
N TYR A 148 0.28 -10.90 -3.16
CA TYR A 148 0.13 -11.94 -4.18
C TYR A 148 -0.63 -11.53 -5.44
N ILE A 149 -1.34 -10.41 -5.42
CA ILE A 149 -1.98 -9.89 -6.64
C ILE A 149 -0.93 -9.39 -7.63
N HIS A 150 0.25 -8.95 -7.18
CA HIS A 150 1.39 -8.69 -8.06
C HIS A 150 1.85 -9.93 -8.83
N PHE A 151 1.62 -11.12 -8.25
CA PHE A 151 1.96 -12.41 -8.85
C PHE A 151 0.82 -13.04 -9.68
N ALA A 152 -0.28 -12.31 -9.90
CA ALA A 152 -1.52 -12.82 -10.50
C ALA A 152 -2.07 -14.09 -9.79
N ASN A 153 -1.97 -14.13 -8.45
CA ASN A 153 -2.54 -15.21 -7.64
C ASN A 153 -3.67 -14.67 -6.76
N THR A 154 -4.75 -14.23 -7.38
CA THR A 154 -5.91 -13.73 -6.65
C THR A 154 -6.61 -14.85 -5.85
N SER A 155 -6.57 -16.09 -6.35
CA SER A 155 -7.19 -17.24 -5.69
C SER A 155 -6.66 -17.52 -4.27
N ILE A 156 -5.38 -17.28 -3.99
CA ILE A 156 -4.81 -17.52 -2.66
C ILE A 156 -5.38 -16.52 -1.64
N ILE A 157 -5.64 -15.28 -2.07
CA ILE A 157 -6.22 -14.26 -1.20
C ILE A 157 -7.69 -14.56 -0.93
N LYS A 158 -8.46 -14.93 -1.97
CA LYS A 158 -9.85 -15.40 -1.80
C LYS A 158 -9.96 -16.58 -0.83
N LYS A 159 -8.93 -17.43 -0.78
CA LYS A 159 -8.86 -18.57 0.14
C LYS A 159 -8.46 -18.15 1.56
N ARG A 160 -7.41 -17.34 1.72
CA ARG A 160 -6.79 -17.04 3.02
C ARG A 160 -7.38 -15.83 3.74
N LEU A 161 -7.86 -14.81 3.03
CA LEU A 161 -8.39 -13.60 3.65
C LEU A 161 -9.59 -13.87 4.58
N PRO A 162 -10.55 -14.76 4.24
CA PRO A 162 -11.61 -15.14 5.20
C PRO A 162 -11.07 -15.74 6.50
N LEU A 163 -10.02 -16.57 6.42
CA LEU A 163 -9.39 -17.16 7.61
C LEU A 163 -8.74 -16.09 8.50
N VAL A 164 -8.15 -15.06 7.88
CA VAL A 164 -7.60 -13.90 8.59
C VAL A 164 -8.72 -13.16 9.33
N MET A 165 -9.88 -12.96 8.70
CA MET A 165 -11.04 -12.33 9.34
C MET A 165 -11.56 -13.14 10.53
N ASP A 166 -11.60 -14.47 10.39
CA ASP A 166 -12.00 -15.38 11.46
C ASP A 166 -11.05 -15.27 12.66
N ASN A 167 -9.74 -15.18 12.43
CA ASN A 167 -8.76 -14.97 13.50
C ASN A 167 -9.03 -13.66 14.26
N PHE A 168 -9.32 -12.55 13.57
CA PHE A 168 -9.70 -11.29 14.24
C PHE A 168 -11.00 -11.41 15.03
N LYS A 169 -11.98 -12.15 14.50
CA LYS A 169 -13.28 -12.38 15.14
C LYS A 169 -13.14 -13.20 16.42
N GLU A 170 -12.31 -14.25 16.40
CA GLU A 170 -12.00 -15.09 17.57
C GLU A 170 -11.35 -14.29 18.69
N LEU A 171 -10.51 -13.32 18.34
CA LEU A 171 -9.90 -12.38 19.30
C LEU A 171 -10.90 -11.35 19.88
N GLY A 172 -12.13 -11.27 19.36
CA GLY A 172 -13.16 -10.36 19.86
C GLY A 172 -12.89 -8.88 19.61
N VAL A 173 -12.00 -8.57 18.66
CA VAL A 173 -11.60 -7.22 18.25
C VAL A 173 -12.75 -6.52 17.52
N LYS A 174 -12.88 -5.21 17.73
CA LYS A 174 -13.91 -4.35 17.12
C LYS A 174 -13.32 -3.29 16.20
N GLU A 175 -12.12 -2.81 16.51
CA GLU A 175 -11.39 -1.84 15.72
C GLU A 175 -9.95 -2.31 15.48
N VAL A 176 -9.49 -2.23 14.24
CA VAL A 176 -8.13 -2.68 13.87
C VAL A 176 -7.39 -1.51 13.25
N VAL A 177 -6.34 -1.03 13.92
CA VAL A 177 -5.41 -0.05 13.36
C VAL A 177 -4.43 -0.80 12.44
N CYS A 178 -4.60 -0.66 11.14
CA CYS A 178 -3.78 -1.30 10.12
C CYS A 178 -2.49 -0.50 9.92
N MET A 179 -1.35 -1.04 10.39
CA MET A 179 -0.05 -0.37 10.29
C MET A 179 0.55 -0.38 8.88
N HIS A 180 -0.05 -1.10 7.94
CA HIS A 180 0.36 -1.18 6.54
C HIS A 180 -0.82 -0.94 5.59
N ASP A 181 -0.58 -0.20 4.51
CA ASP A 181 -1.58 0.13 3.49
C ASP A 181 -2.27 -1.11 2.91
N GLU A 182 -1.53 -2.18 2.61
CA GLU A 182 -2.13 -3.39 2.05
C GLU A 182 -3.05 -4.10 3.05
N CYS A 183 -2.77 -4.02 4.36
CA CYS A 183 -3.67 -4.55 5.39
C CYS A 183 -4.98 -3.75 5.37
N TYR A 184 -4.91 -2.42 5.37
CA TYR A 184 -6.10 -1.58 5.27
C TYR A 184 -6.88 -1.84 3.98
N GLY A 185 -6.21 -1.76 2.82
CA GLY A 185 -6.80 -1.98 1.50
C GLY A 185 -7.38 -3.38 1.30
N SER A 186 -6.84 -4.41 1.98
CA SER A 186 -7.43 -5.74 1.98
C SER A 186 -8.85 -5.76 2.55
N PHE A 187 -9.10 -4.92 3.55
CA PHE A 187 -10.37 -4.87 4.27
C PHE A 187 -11.33 -3.85 3.66
N THR A 188 -10.83 -2.74 3.11
CA THR A 188 -11.68 -1.65 2.63
C THR A 188 -11.86 -1.60 1.12
N SER A 189 -10.98 -2.24 0.35
CA SER A 189 -11.06 -2.29 -1.12
C SER A 189 -11.28 -3.72 -1.61
N LEU A 190 -10.37 -4.64 -1.29
CA LEU A 190 -10.38 -6.00 -1.83
C LEU A 190 -11.57 -6.83 -1.30
N ALA A 191 -11.76 -6.89 0.02
CA ALA A 191 -12.84 -7.68 0.61
C ALA A 191 -14.23 -7.27 0.07
N PRO A 192 -14.61 -5.97 0.04
CA PRO A 192 -15.86 -5.52 -0.58
C PRO A 192 -15.98 -5.85 -2.07
N ALA A 193 -14.88 -5.77 -2.85
CA ALA A 193 -14.87 -6.14 -4.27
C ALA A 193 -15.27 -7.61 -4.50
N TYR A 194 -15.04 -8.47 -3.52
CA TYR A 194 -15.41 -9.88 -3.51
C TYR A 194 -16.61 -10.21 -2.63
N GLY A 195 -17.29 -9.20 -2.07
CA GLY A 195 -18.39 -9.42 -1.13
C GLY A 195 -18.00 -10.20 0.12
N ILE A 196 -16.74 -10.12 0.55
CA ILE A 196 -16.26 -10.65 1.82
C ILE A 196 -16.59 -9.62 2.90
N GLU A 197 -17.27 -10.08 3.96
CA GLU A 197 -17.59 -9.24 5.10
C GLU A 197 -16.37 -9.03 6.01
N VAL A 198 -16.20 -7.81 6.51
CA VAL A 198 -15.16 -7.45 7.47
C VAL A 198 -15.79 -7.33 8.86
N PRO A 199 -15.38 -8.13 9.86
CA PRO A 199 -16.06 -8.24 11.15
C PRO A 199 -15.68 -7.15 12.17
N PHE A 200 -14.89 -6.17 11.76
CA PHE A 200 -14.35 -5.07 12.58
C PHE A 200 -14.26 -3.80 11.74
N THR A 201 -14.04 -2.66 12.38
CA THR A 201 -13.77 -1.37 11.73
C THR A 201 -12.27 -1.23 11.44
N PRO A 202 -11.82 -1.18 10.17
CA PRO A 202 -10.44 -0.91 9.83
C PRO A 202 -10.13 0.58 10.00
N ILE A 203 -9.01 0.90 10.65
CA ILE A 203 -8.50 2.26 10.83
C ILE A 203 -7.13 2.33 10.14
N HIS A 204 -6.96 3.28 9.23
CA HIS A 204 -5.66 3.49 8.59
C HIS A 204 -4.70 4.13 9.59
N TYR A 205 -3.45 3.67 9.68
CA TYR A 205 -2.58 4.20 10.73
C TYR A 205 -2.23 5.68 10.57
N PHE A 206 -2.31 6.28 9.37
CA PHE A 206 -2.20 7.74 9.25
C PHE A 206 -3.37 8.48 9.90
N GLU A 207 -4.58 7.94 9.83
CA GLU A 207 -5.74 8.50 10.55
C GLU A 207 -5.50 8.41 12.06
N PHE A 208 -5.00 7.26 12.53
CA PHE A 208 -4.61 7.07 13.92
C PHE A 208 -3.52 8.07 14.34
N LEU A 209 -2.44 8.20 13.56
CA LEU A 209 -1.33 9.13 13.86
C LEU A 209 -1.79 10.59 13.88
N TYR A 210 -2.59 11.00 12.91
CA TYR A 210 -3.11 12.37 12.86
C TYR A 210 -3.97 12.68 14.09
N ASN A 211 -4.90 11.80 14.46
CA ASN A 211 -5.74 11.99 15.64
C ASN A 211 -4.90 12.02 16.92
N ARG A 212 -3.88 11.16 17.04
CA ARG A 212 -2.98 11.17 18.19
C ARG A 212 -2.13 12.44 18.26
N LEU A 213 -1.64 12.93 17.13
CA LEU A 213 -0.90 14.19 17.07
C LEU A 213 -1.77 15.37 17.50
N LYS A 214 -3.07 15.37 17.17
CA LYS A 214 -4.00 16.41 17.64
C LYS A 214 -4.19 16.38 19.16
N GLU A 215 -4.23 15.20 19.77
CA GLU A 215 -4.28 15.10 21.24
C GLU A 215 -2.98 15.61 21.89
N LEU A 216 -1.85 15.42 21.20
CA LEU A 216 -0.52 15.87 21.62
C LEU A 216 -0.15 17.24 21.03
N GLU A 217 -1.10 18.05 20.54
CA GLU A 217 -0.82 19.30 19.82
C GLU A 217 0.04 20.27 20.64
N GLY A 218 -0.15 20.31 21.96
CA GLY A 218 0.65 21.12 22.88
C GLY A 218 2.12 20.66 23.04
N GLU A 219 2.47 19.46 22.60
CA GLU A 219 3.84 18.94 22.60
C GLU A 219 4.56 19.15 21.26
N ILE A 220 3.83 19.52 20.20
CA ILE A 220 4.38 19.64 18.85
C ILE A 220 5.38 20.79 18.78
N ARG A 221 6.56 20.48 18.25
CA ARG A 221 7.63 21.40 17.88
C ARG A 221 7.73 21.41 16.36
N PRO A 222 7.34 22.52 15.69
CA PRO A 222 7.43 22.62 14.25
C PRO A 222 8.82 22.26 13.73
N LEU A 223 8.88 21.31 12.80
CA LEU A 223 10.15 20.75 12.33
C LEU A 223 10.91 21.70 11.40
N ASN A 224 10.21 22.53 10.62
CA ASN A 224 10.78 23.47 9.65
C ASN A 224 11.77 22.81 8.66
N ILE A 225 11.42 21.63 8.17
CA ILE A 225 12.21 20.84 7.21
C ILE A 225 11.44 20.65 5.90
N LYS A 226 12.17 20.46 4.80
CA LYS A 226 11.62 20.12 3.49
C LYS A 226 11.58 18.61 3.29
N VAL A 227 10.40 18.08 2.96
CA VAL A 227 10.15 16.65 2.88
C VAL A 227 9.61 16.26 1.50
N ALA A 228 10.16 15.19 0.94
CA ALA A 228 9.52 14.45 -0.15
C ALA A 228 8.85 13.21 0.44
N TYR A 229 7.56 13.02 0.19
CA TYR A 229 6.87 11.79 0.58
C TYR A 229 7.03 10.72 -0.50
N GLN A 230 7.67 9.60 -0.16
CA GLN A 230 7.70 8.41 -1.01
C GLN A 230 6.39 7.64 -0.83
N ARG A 231 5.41 7.93 -1.67
CA ARG A 231 4.14 7.20 -1.70
C ARG A 231 4.37 5.75 -2.18
N PRO A 232 3.94 4.73 -1.43
CA PRO A 232 4.10 3.33 -1.82
C PRO A 232 2.96 2.93 -2.77
N CYS A 233 3.19 1.93 -3.61
CA CYS A 233 2.16 1.42 -4.52
C CYS A 233 0.92 0.91 -3.79
N SER A 234 1.09 0.32 -2.61
CA SER A 234 0.01 -0.19 -1.76
C SER A 234 -0.99 0.88 -1.32
N SER A 235 -0.54 2.13 -1.12
CA SER A 235 -1.41 3.24 -0.72
C SER A 235 -2.43 3.67 -1.80
N ARG A 236 -2.33 3.10 -3.00
CA ARG A 236 -3.34 3.27 -4.06
C ARG A 236 -4.65 2.54 -3.70
N LEU A 237 -4.58 1.50 -2.86
CA LEU A 237 -5.76 0.82 -2.30
C LEU A 237 -6.40 1.55 -1.11
N SER A 238 -5.78 2.65 -0.66
CA SER A 238 -6.21 3.51 0.45
C SER A 238 -6.18 4.99 0.04
N SER A 239 -6.49 5.28 -1.23
CA SER A 239 -6.38 6.64 -1.79
C SER A 239 -7.23 7.69 -1.06
N ASP A 240 -8.32 7.27 -0.43
CA ASP A 240 -9.17 8.11 0.43
C ASP A 240 -8.45 8.58 1.71
N LYS A 241 -7.37 7.91 2.12
CA LYS A 241 -6.54 8.25 3.28
C LYS A 241 -5.29 9.07 2.93
N HIS A 242 -5.04 9.30 1.65
CA HIS A 242 -3.84 10.00 1.18
C HIS A 242 -3.76 11.45 1.68
N HIS A 243 -4.90 12.11 1.93
CA HIS A 243 -4.94 13.49 2.46
C HIS A 243 -4.21 13.63 3.81
N PHE A 244 -4.19 12.58 4.63
CA PHE A 244 -3.51 12.60 5.93
C PHE A 244 -2.01 12.87 5.82
N VAL A 245 -1.38 12.60 4.67
CA VAL A 245 0.02 13.00 4.44
C VAL A 245 0.13 14.52 4.57
N LYS A 246 -0.70 15.28 3.87
CA LYS A 246 -0.68 16.75 3.93
C LYS A 246 -1.07 17.26 5.32
N ASP A 247 -2.11 16.69 5.90
CA ASP A 247 -2.61 17.11 7.21
C ASP A 247 -1.58 16.89 8.32
N ILE A 248 -0.88 15.74 8.31
CA ILE A 248 0.21 15.44 9.25
C ILE A 248 1.36 16.43 9.04
N MET A 249 1.80 16.67 7.80
CA MET A 249 2.92 17.56 7.51
C MET A 249 2.64 19.00 7.95
N GLN A 250 1.42 19.48 7.70
CA GLN A 250 0.97 20.79 8.19
C GLN A 250 0.99 20.84 9.73
N LEU A 251 0.47 19.80 10.39
CA LEU A 251 0.38 19.75 11.85
C LEU A 251 1.77 19.74 12.51
N ILE A 252 2.75 19.02 11.95
CA ILE A 252 4.12 18.94 12.49
C ILE A 252 5.05 20.05 11.97
N GLY A 253 4.56 20.97 11.14
CA GLY A 253 5.36 22.05 10.57
C GLY A 253 6.47 21.59 9.62
N ALA A 254 6.19 20.60 8.77
CA ALA A 254 7.07 20.14 7.69
C ALA A 254 6.55 20.61 6.32
N ASP A 255 7.45 21.04 5.45
CA ASP A 255 7.15 21.56 4.11
C ASP A 255 7.22 20.42 3.08
N LEU A 256 6.06 19.97 2.59
CA LEU A 256 5.97 19.01 1.49
C LEU A 256 6.41 19.69 0.19
N VAL A 257 7.55 19.26 -0.36
CA VAL A 257 8.03 19.80 -1.63
C VAL A 257 7.10 19.40 -2.77
N GLU A 258 6.72 20.38 -3.59
CA GLU A 258 5.97 20.13 -4.83
C GLU A 258 6.88 19.44 -5.85
N ARG A 259 6.46 18.29 -6.37
CA ARG A 259 7.26 17.40 -7.22
C ARG A 259 6.48 16.89 -8.43
N GLU A 260 7.18 16.37 -9.44
CA GLU A 260 6.55 15.72 -10.59
C GLU A 260 5.90 14.38 -10.18
N TYR A 261 6.63 13.55 -9.44
CA TYR A 261 6.22 12.19 -9.08
C TYR A 261 5.63 12.13 -7.66
N GLN A 262 4.47 12.78 -7.49
CA GLN A 262 3.69 12.81 -6.26
C GLN A 262 2.22 12.48 -6.48
N ASP A 263 1.47 12.28 -5.39
CA ASP A 263 0.03 11.99 -5.39
C ASP A 263 -0.36 10.88 -6.37
N ALA A 264 -1.31 11.13 -7.27
CA ALA A 264 -1.78 10.17 -8.27
C ALA A 264 -0.69 9.78 -9.28
N ASN A 265 0.33 10.62 -9.47
CA ASN A 265 1.46 10.42 -10.37
C ASN A 265 2.69 9.77 -9.68
N ALA A 266 2.57 9.35 -8.42
CA ALA A 266 3.69 8.79 -7.67
C ALA A 266 4.25 7.49 -8.28
N LEU A 267 5.58 7.38 -8.31
CA LEU A 267 6.31 6.20 -8.75
C LEU A 267 6.52 5.18 -7.60
N CYS A 268 6.50 3.90 -7.94
CA CYS A 268 6.84 2.81 -7.02
C CYS A 268 8.31 2.90 -6.57
N CYS A 269 8.65 2.34 -5.41
CA CYS A 269 10.04 2.18 -4.98
C CYS A 269 10.86 1.27 -5.91
N GLY A 270 10.19 0.52 -6.79
CA GLY A 270 10.77 -0.30 -7.85
C GLY A 270 11.15 -1.72 -7.42
N ASP A 271 10.95 -2.13 -6.16
CA ASP A 271 11.42 -3.44 -5.71
C ASP A 271 10.66 -4.61 -6.35
N ILE A 272 9.33 -4.61 -6.23
CA ILE A 272 8.46 -5.59 -6.89
C ILE A 272 8.60 -5.51 -8.41
N LEU A 273 8.74 -4.30 -8.98
CA LEU A 273 8.97 -4.14 -10.42
C LEU A 273 10.26 -4.84 -10.85
N GLY A 274 11.35 -4.68 -10.09
CA GLY A 274 12.62 -5.34 -10.33
C GLY A 274 12.53 -6.86 -10.23
N MET A 275 11.82 -7.35 -9.21
CA MET A 275 11.64 -8.78 -8.97
C MET A 275 10.85 -9.48 -10.08
N ILE A 276 9.86 -8.80 -10.65
CA ILE A 276 8.89 -9.40 -11.59
C ILE A 276 9.24 -9.07 -13.04
N PHE A 277 9.59 -7.83 -13.34
CA PHE A 277 9.73 -7.30 -14.70
C PHE A 277 11.17 -6.92 -15.07
N GLY A 278 12.12 -7.09 -14.15
CA GLY A 278 13.55 -6.94 -14.42
C GLY A 278 14.16 -5.61 -13.96
N TYR A 279 15.49 -5.54 -14.01
CA TYR A 279 16.24 -4.44 -13.41
C TYR A 279 16.12 -3.11 -14.15
N ASP A 280 15.87 -3.11 -15.46
CA ASP A 280 15.80 -1.87 -16.25
C ASP A 280 14.65 -0.97 -15.79
N ILE A 281 13.43 -1.52 -15.65
CA ILE A 281 12.28 -0.77 -15.13
C ILE A 281 12.50 -0.34 -13.67
N ARG A 282 13.15 -1.17 -12.84
CA ARG A 282 13.51 -0.79 -11.47
C ARG A 282 14.43 0.41 -11.46
N TYR A 283 15.51 0.38 -12.24
CA TYR A 283 16.49 1.47 -12.26
C TYR A 283 15.92 2.74 -12.84
N ASP A 284 15.08 2.65 -13.87
CA ASP A 284 14.39 3.79 -14.45
C ASP A 284 13.48 4.49 -13.41
N VAL A 285 12.55 3.77 -12.77
CA VAL A 285 11.64 4.39 -11.79
C VAL A 285 12.40 4.94 -10.58
N GLN A 286 13.43 4.24 -10.11
CA GLN A 286 14.26 4.69 -9.00
C GLN A 286 15.03 5.96 -9.37
N LYS A 287 15.63 6.02 -10.56
CA LYS A 287 16.37 7.18 -11.02
C LYS A 287 15.45 8.41 -11.15
N ARG A 288 14.32 8.28 -11.85
CA ARG A 288 13.34 9.38 -12.03
C ARG A 288 12.89 9.94 -10.69
N ASN A 289 12.53 9.06 -9.77
CA ASN A 289 12.05 9.44 -8.45
C ASN A 289 13.14 10.12 -7.59
N LEU A 290 14.36 9.59 -7.56
CA LEU A 290 15.47 10.19 -6.82
C LEU A 290 15.89 11.55 -7.40
N ASP A 291 15.98 11.67 -8.72
CA ASP A 291 16.37 12.91 -9.39
C ASP A 291 15.30 14.00 -9.19
N ASP A 292 14.01 13.63 -9.19
CA ASP A 292 12.89 14.51 -8.87
C ASP A 292 12.94 15.03 -7.41
N MET A 293 13.24 14.18 -6.43
CA MET A 293 13.42 14.61 -5.03
C MET A 293 14.56 15.63 -4.87
N ILE A 294 15.68 15.43 -5.56
CA ILE A 294 16.84 16.35 -5.53
C ILE A 294 16.49 17.68 -6.19
N THR A 295 15.88 17.63 -7.38
CA THR A 295 15.53 18.81 -8.16
C THR A 295 14.63 19.77 -7.38
N HIS A 296 13.72 19.24 -6.57
CA HIS A 296 12.80 20.01 -5.75
C HIS A 296 13.32 20.31 -4.33
N GLY A 297 14.58 19.96 -4.03
CA GLY A 297 15.27 20.38 -2.81
C GLY A 297 14.80 19.69 -1.53
N ALA A 298 14.38 18.43 -1.62
CA ALA A 298 14.00 17.64 -0.45
C ALA A 298 15.20 17.43 0.49
N GLN A 299 15.00 17.67 1.80
CA GLN A 299 16.00 17.38 2.83
C GLN A 299 15.79 15.99 3.43
N TYR A 300 14.52 15.57 3.52
CA TYR A 300 14.11 14.26 4.00
C TYR A 300 13.25 13.54 2.95
N CYS A 301 13.40 12.22 2.89
CA CYS A 301 12.48 11.34 2.17
C CYS A 301 11.67 10.56 3.21
N VAL A 302 10.38 10.83 3.28
CA VAL A 302 9.46 10.23 4.24
C VAL A 302 8.86 8.97 3.65
N PHE A 303 8.99 7.86 4.37
CA PHE A 303 8.43 6.56 4.01
C PHE A 303 7.35 6.17 5.01
N ASN A 304 6.40 5.38 4.55
CA ASN A 304 5.33 4.86 5.38
C ASN A 304 5.25 3.32 5.28
N CYS A 305 5.84 2.75 4.22
CA CYS A 305 6.05 1.33 4.03
C CYS A 305 7.52 0.96 4.34
N PRO A 306 7.79 0.11 5.35
CA PRO A 306 9.14 -0.37 5.67
C PRO A 306 9.87 -1.01 4.47
N ALA A 307 9.17 -1.76 3.61
CA ALA A 307 9.77 -2.35 2.42
C ALA A 307 10.24 -1.28 1.40
N CYS A 308 9.48 -0.18 1.25
CA CYS A 308 9.90 0.94 0.41
C CYS A 308 11.13 1.66 1.00
N GLN A 309 11.17 1.84 2.32
CA GLN A 309 12.31 2.41 3.02
C GLN A 309 13.55 1.55 2.84
N ASN A 310 13.47 0.24 3.09
CA ASN A 310 14.59 -0.70 2.89
C ASN A 310 15.12 -0.69 1.44
N THR A 311 14.24 -0.45 0.46
CA THR A 311 14.61 -0.41 -0.96
C THR A 311 15.37 0.86 -1.34
N LEU A 312 14.96 2.01 -0.79
CA LEU A 312 15.41 3.33 -1.26
C LEU A 312 16.33 4.07 -0.28
N ALA A 313 16.37 3.71 1.01
CA ALA A 313 17.11 4.43 2.06
C ALA A 313 18.56 4.70 1.67
N ASP A 314 19.34 3.67 1.31
CA ASP A 314 20.74 3.85 0.91
C ASP A 314 20.91 4.75 -0.32
N LYS A 315 19.92 4.74 -1.23
CA LYS A 315 19.96 5.52 -2.47
C LYS A 315 19.67 6.99 -2.19
N VAL A 316 18.70 7.29 -1.32
CA VAL A 316 18.42 8.67 -0.89
C VAL A 316 19.59 9.23 -0.07
N ILE A 317 20.22 8.42 0.80
CA ILE A 317 21.41 8.82 1.57
C ILE A 317 22.56 9.22 0.64
N LYS A 318 22.85 8.41 -0.39
CA LYS A 318 23.90 8.71 -1.38
C LYS A 318 23.65 10.00 -2.18
N ARG A 319 22.42 10.52 -2.15
CA ARG A 319 22.01 11.79 -2.77
C ARG A 319 21.93 12.95 -1.77
N GLY A 320 22.32 12.74 -0.51
CA GLY A 320 22.30 13.76 0.53
C GLY A 320 20.92 13.99 1.18
N ILE A 321 19.94 13.11 0.93
CA ILE A 321 18.59 13.19 1.49
C ILE A 321 18.48 12.20 2.65
N LYS A 322 17.91 12.62 3.78
CA LYS A 322 17.75 11.77 4.97
C LYS A 322 16.50 10.89 4.86
N PRO A 323 16.60 9.55 4.87
CA PRO A 323 15.44 8.68 4.94
C PRO A 323 14.83 8.72 6.35
N ILE A 324 13.51 8.76 6.44
CA ILE A 324 12.80 8.69 7.72
C ILE A 324 11.45 8.00 7.56
N HIS A 325 11.04 7.19 8.54
CA HIS A 325 9.69 6.64 8.58
C HIS A 325 8.70 7.70 9.10
N MET A 326 7.46 7.73 8.62
CA MET A 326 6.41 8.67 9.04
C MET A 326 6.23 8.65 10.56
N ILE A 327 6.26 7.45 11.16
CA ILE A 327 6.18 7.30 12.62
C ILE A 327 7.29 8.08 13.32
N ASP A 328 8.55 7.88 12.91
CA ASP A 328 9.69 8.56 13.53
C ASP A 328 9.69 10.06 13.26
N LEU A 329 9.21 10.49 12.09
CA LEU A 329 9.01 11.90 11.80
C LEU A 329 8.00 12.55 12.77
N CYS A 330 6.86 11.90 12.99
CA CYS A 330 5.86 12.35 13.97
C CYS A 330 6.41 12.34 15.40
N ARG A 331 7.22 11.33 15.77
CA ARG A 331 7.89 11.23 17.08
C ARG A 331 8.89 12.38 17.27
N MET A 332 9.67 12.69 16.25
CA MET A 332 10.60 13.84 16.25
C MET A 332 9.86 15.16 16.48
N ALA A 333 8.66 15.32 15.90
CA ALA A 333 7.83 16.51 16.07
C ALA A 333 7.35 16.71 17.52
N ILE A 334 7.11 15.63 18.27
CA ILE A 334 6.77 15.70 19.70
C ILE A 334 8.01 15.63 20.62
N GLY A 335 9.20 15.81 20.07
CA GLY A 335 10.45 15.90 20.84
C GLY A 335 11.07 14.56 21.26
N GLU A 336 10.60 13.43 20.74
CA GLU A 336 11.25 12.13 20.91
C GLU A 336 12.41 11.95 19.91
N LYS A 337 13.41 11.16 20.27
CA LYS A 337 14.52 10.82 19.38
C LYS A 337 14.16 9.62 18.49
N PRO A 338 14.32 9.72 17.15
CA PRO A 338 14.28 8.57 16.24
C PRO A 338 15.36 7.54 16.59
N GLU A 339 15.13 6.25 16.30
CA GLU A 339 16.16 5.21 16.52
C GLU A 339 17.41 5.39 15.66
N THR A 340 17.30 6.09 14.53
CA THR A 340 18.41 6.25 13.57
C THR A 340 19.51 7.23 14.03
N GLU A 341 19.42 7.78 15.24
CA GLU A 341 20.40 8.68 15.85
C GLU A 341 21.19 8.07 17.03
N SER A 342 21.13 6.75 17.26
CA SER A 342 21.91 6.06 18.31
C SER A 342 23.13 5.31 17.77
#